data_AF-A0A2N1TKS3-F1
#
_entry.id   AF-A0A2N1TKS3-F1
#
_cell.length_a   1.000
_cell.length_b   1.000
_cell.length_c   1.000
_cell.angle_alpha   90.00
_cell.angle_beta   90.00
_cell.angle_gamma   90.00
#
_symmetry.space_group_name_H-M   'P 1'
#
loop_
_entity.id
_entity.type
_entity.pdbx_description
1 polymer ?
#
loop_
_entity_poly.entity_id
_entity_poly.type
_entity_poly.pdbx_seq_one_letter_code
_entity_poly.pdbx_strand_id
1 'polypeptide(L)'
;MGNFLKDIAILLFSAGEEIEQKADDFKQKRDERYKEFEEKIQQKKETMKTKLDEEVEKAKQNLKDFSGKLGFVSKDEFNDLKKKIDELGEKLDKIIK
;
A
#
# COMPACT_ATOMS: atom_id res chain seq x y z
N MET A 1 -18.81 -25.61 -52.95
CA MET A 1 -18.83 -25.77 -51.48
C MET A 1 -17.45 -26.03 -50.86
N GLY A 2 -16.49 -26.68 -51.54
CA GLY A 2 -15.16 -26.96 -50.97
C GLY A 2 -14.26 -25.73 -50.68
N ASN A 3 -14.41 -24.62 -51.40
CA ASN A 3 -13.66 -23.39 -51.12
C ASN A 3 -14.19 -22.63 -49.90
N PHE A 4 -15.51 -22.50 -49.76
CA PHE A 4 -16.14 -21.81 -48.63
C PHE A 4 -15.76 -22.39 -47.26
N LEU A 5 -15.70 -23.73 -47.15
CA LEU A 5 -15.26 -24.39 -45.92
C LEU A 5 -13.77 -24.15 -45.62
N LYS A 6 -12.92 -24.08 -46.65
CA LYS A 6 -11.49 -23.75 -46.48
C LYS A 6 -11.31 -22.28 -46.08
N ASP A 7 -12.05 -21.37 -46.70
CA ASP A 7 -11.98 -19.94 -46.40
C ASP A 7 -12.46 -19.65 -44.96
N ILE A 8 -13.51 -20.31 -44.50
CA ILE A 8 -13.95 -20.24 -43.09
C ILE A 8 -12.91 -20.84 -42.14
N ALA A 9 -12.31 -21.98 -42.49
CA ALA A 9 -11.29 -22.60 -41.65
C ALA A 9 -10.07 -21.68 -41.45
N ILE A 10 -9.63 -20.98 -42.51
CA ILE A 10 -8.54 -20.00 -42.44
C ILE A 10 -8.94 -18.82 -41.54
N LEU A 11 -10.14 -18.27 -41.71
CA LEU A 11 -10.63 -17.17 -40.89
C LEU A 11 -10.74 -17.55 -39.41
N LEU A 12 -11.21 -18.77 -39.11
CA LEU A 12 -11.29 -19.28 -37.74
C LEU A 12 -9.90 -19.47 -37.12
N PHE A 13 -8.92 -19.91 -37.90
CA PHE A 13 -7.55 -20.09 -37.43
C PHE A 13 -6.90 -18.74 -37.12
N SER A 14 -7.01 -17.76 -38.02
CA SER A 14 -6.53 -16.40 -37.79
C SER A 14 -7.22 -15.72 -36.61
N ALA A 15 -8.53 -15.92 -36.45
CA ALA A 15 -9.25 -15.43 -35.27
C ALA A 15 -8.78 -16.10 -33.98
N GLY A 16 -8.46 -17.40 -34.03
CA GLY A 16 -7.88 -18.15 -32.91
C GLY A 16 -6.52 -17.59 -32.49
N GLU A 17 -5.62 -17.38 -33.45
CA GLU A 17 -4.30 -16.77 -33.20
C GLU A 17 -4.42 -15.35 -32.62
N GLU A 18 -5.36 -14.54 -33.12
CA GLU A 18 -5.58 -13.19 -32.59
C GLU A 18 -6.16 -13.22 -31.16
N ILE A 19 -7.01 -14.20 -30.84
CA ILE A 19 -7.53 -14.41 -29.49
C ILE A 19 -6.42 -14.85 -28.54
N GLU A 20 -5.54 -15.77 -28.96
CA GLU A 20 -4.38 -16.22 -28.17
C GLU A 20 -3.43 -15.06 -27.88
N GLN A 21 -3.08 -14.26 -28.90
CA GLN A 21 -2.24 -13.07 -28.71
C GLN A 21 -2.86 -12.08 -27.73
N LYS A 22 -4.16 -11.79 -27.86
CA LYS A 22 -4.85 -10.89 -26.91
C LYS A 22 -4.88 -11.48 -25.51
N ALA A 23 -5.05 -12.80 -25.36
CA ALA A 23 -5.04 -13.45 -24.05
C ALA A 23 -3.67 -13.31 -23.36
N ASP A 24 -2.58 -13.46 -24.11
CA ASP A 24 -1.22 -13.25 -23.62
C ASP A 24 -0.97 -11.78 -23.25
N ASP A 25 -1.41 -10.83 -24.08
CA ASP A 25 -1.34 -9.39 -23.76
C ASP A 25 -2.11 -9.06 -22.48
N PHE A 26 -3.30 -9.63 -22.29
CA PHE A 26 -4.09 -9.43 -21.07
C PHE A 26 -3.38 -10.02 -19.84
N LYS A 27 -2.76 -11.18 -20.00
CA LYS A 27 -1.99 -11.82 -18.93
C LYS A 27 -0.79 -10.96 -18.54
N GLN A 28 -0.02 -10.47 -19.52
CA GLN A 28 1.13 -9.60 -19.27
C GLN A 28 0.71 -8.29 -18.60
N LYS A 29 -0.31 -7.60 -19.13
CA LYS A 29 -0.84 -6.36 -18.52
C LYS A 29 -1.37 -6.57 -17.12
N ARG A 30 -1.96 -7.73 -16.85
CA ARG A 30 -2.43 -8.07 -15.51
C ARG A 30 -1.24 -8.21 -14.55
N ASP A 31 -0.20 -8.92 -14.96
CA ASP A 31 0.98 -9.15 -14.14
C ASP A 31 1.77 -7.84 -13.89
N GLU A 32 1.87 -6.97 -14.91
CA GLU A 32 2.42 -5.61 -14.77
C GLU A 32 1.61 -4.76 -13.78
N ARG A 33 0.28 -4.75 -13.88
CA ARG A 33 -0.58 -4.03 -12.93
C ARG A 33 -0.45 -4.54 -11.51
N TYR A 34 -0.30 -5.85 -11.31
CA TYR A 34 -0.07 -6.40 -9.98
C TYR A 34 1.27 -5.95 -9.40
N LYS A 35 2.34 -5.95 -10.20
CA LYS A 35 3.65 -5.43 -9.77
C LYS A 35 3.58 -3.94 -9.41
N GLU A 36 2.99 -3.11 -10.26
CA GLU A 36 2.83 -1.68 -9.96
C GLU A 36 2.00 -1.43 -8.70
N PHE A 37 0.96 -2.25 -8.48
CA PHE A 37 0.12 -2.13 -7.30
C PHE A 37 0.89 -2.53 -6.03
N GLU A 38 1.67 -3.60 -6.09
CA GLU A 38 2.53 -4.04 -4.99
C GLU A 38 3.59 -2.98 -4.65
N GLU A 39 4.27 -2.43 -5.66
CA GLU A 39 5.24 -1.34 -5.48
C GLU A 39 4.60 -0.10 -4.85
N LYS A 40 3.42 0.33 -5.33
CA LYS A 40 2.69 1.46 -4.75
C LYS A 40 2.26 1.21 -3.31
N ILE A 41 1.88 -0.02 -2.97
CA ILE A 41 1.57 -0.39 -1.58
C ILE A 41 2.81 -0.30 -0.71
N GLN A 42 3.95 -0.85 -1.14
CA GLN A 42 5.20 -0.80 -0.38
C GLN A 42 5.65 0.64 -0.16
N GLN A 43 5.67 1.47 -1.21
CA GLN A 43 6.00 2.89 -1.10
C GLN A 43 5.06 3.64 -0.15
N LYS A 44 3.75 3.36 -0.20
CA LYS A 44 2.79 3.95 0.74
C LYS A 44 3.02 3.48 2.17
N LYS A 45 3.30 2.19 2.39
CA LYS A 45 3.62 1.65 3.72
C LYS A 45 4.85 2.35 4.30
N GLU A 46 5.92 2.47 3.52
CA GLU A 46 7.13 3.18 3.94
C GLU A 46 6.85 4.65 4.23
N THR A 47 6.14 5.34 3.34
CA THR A 47 5.78 6.76 3.54
C THR A 47 4.90 6.96 4.77
N MET A 48 3.93 6.07 5.01
CA MET A 48 3.09 6.11 6.20
C MET A 48 3.91 5.87 7.46
N LYS A 49 4.82 4.88 7.44
CA LYS A 49 5.69 4.62 8.58
C LYS A 49 6.52 5.84 8.95
N THR A 50 7.18 6.46 7.97
CA THR A 50 7.98 7.68 8.21
C THR A 50 7.12 8.82 8.74
N LYS A 51 5.94 9.06 8.15
CA LYS A 51 5.03 10.13 8.62
C LYS A 51 4.52 9.87 10.04
N LEU A 52 4.20 8.62 10.37
CA LEU A 52 3.73 8.26 11.71
C LEU A 52 4.85 8.39 12.73
N ASP A 53 6.07 7.95 12.41
CA ASP A 53 7.25 8.14 13.27
C ASP A 53 7.49 9.64 13.53
N GLU A 54 7.40 10.47 12.50
CA GLU A 54 7.51 11.93 12.63
C GLU A 54 6.39 12.55 13.47
N GLU A 55 5.14 12.12 13.29
CA GLU A 55 4.00 12.62 14.08
C GLU A 55 4.06 12.17 15.54
N VAL A 56 4.50 10.94 15.80
CA VAL A 56 4.71 10.41 17.15
C VAL A 56 5.84 11.18 17.85
N GLU A 57 6.96 11.44 17.17
CA GLU A 57 8.05 12.23 17.75
C GLU A 57 7.63 13.69 17.99
N LYS A 58 6.89 14.30 17.05
CA LYS A 58 6.31 15.64 17.29
C LYS A 58 5.33 15.64 18.45
N ALA A 59 4.50 14.62 18.59
CA ALA A 59 3.57 14.50 19.72
C ALA A 59 4.33 14.36 21.04
N LYS A 60 5.38 13.55 21.10
CA LYS A 60 6.27 13.43 22.27
C LYS A 60 6.95 14.75 22.62
N GLN A 61 7.43 15.47 21.62
CA GLN A 61 8.11 16.75 21.82
C GLN A 61 7.13 17.83 22.30
N ASN A 62 5.96 17.94 21.67
CA ASN A 62 4.90 18.84 22.11
C ASN A 62 4.43 18.53 23.53
N LEU A 63 4.31 17.24 23.88
CA LEU A 63 3.98 16.81 25.24
C LEU A 63 5.06 17.28 26.24
N LYS A 64 6.34 17.08 25.90
CA LYS A 64 7.47 17.49 26.73
C LYS A 64 7.49 19.01 26.93
N ASP A 65 7.30 19.78 25.86
CA ASP A 65 7.25 21.24 25.90
C ASP A 65 6.03 21.76 26.66
N PHE A 66 4.87 21.11 26.52
CA PHE A 66 3.66 21.44 27.26
C PHE A 66 3.82 21.17 28.76
N SER A 67 4.41 20.03 29.13
CA SER A 67 4.70 19.70 30.54
C SER A 67 5.71 20.66 31.17
N GLY A 68 6.76 21.04 30.42
CA GLY A 68 7.76 22.01 30.86
C GLY A 68 7.23 23.44 31.01
N LYS A 69 6.27 23.85 30.17
CA LYS A 69 5.65 25.18 30.24
C LYS A 69 4.57 25.28 31.31
N LEU A 70 3.83 24.20 31.56
CA LEU A 70 2.70 24.27 32.49
C LEU A 70 3.11 24.07 33.94
N GLY A 71 4.19 23.38 34.29
CA GLY A 71 4.52 23.15 35.71
C GLY A 71 3.43 22.43 36.52
N PHE A 72 2.35 21.97 35.86
CA PHE A 72 1.07 21.52 36.45
C PHE A 72 0.71 20.08 36.06
N VAL A 73 1.49 19.41 35.20
CA VAL A 73 1.27 18.00 34.91
C VAL A 73 2.06 17.18 35.91
N SER A 74 1.38 16.36 36.71
CA SER A 74 2.05 15.41 37.60
C SER A 74 2.92 14.47 36.77
N LYS A 75 4.08 14.06 37.30
CA LYS A 75 4.97 13.10 36.59
C LYS A 75 4.23 11.83 36.15
N ASP A 76 3.22 11.42 36.92
CA ASP A 76 2.41 10.24 36.64
C ASP A 76 1.50 10.45 35.42
N GLU A 77 0.79 11.58 35.32
CA GLU A 77 -0.03 11.89 34.14
C GLU A 77 0.80 12.06 32.87
N PHE A 78 2.01 12.64 32.99
CA PHE A 78 2.94 12.74 31.87
C PHE A 78 3.42 11.37 31.40
N ASN A 79 3.78 10.49 32.34
CA ASN A 79 4.21 9.13 32.02
C ASN A 79 3.07 8.31 31.39
N ASP A 80 1.83 8.48 31.86
CA ASP A 80 0.66 7.82 31.27
C ASP A 80 0.37 8.30 29.85
N LEU A 81 0.49 9.61 29.58
CA LEU A 81 0.34 10.16 28.23
C LEU A 81 1.45 9.68 27.29
N LYS A 82 2.69 9.67 27.76
CA LYS A 82 3.82 9.12 27.00
C LYS A 82 3.59 7.64 26.66
N LYS A 83 3.12 6.86 27.63
CA LYS A 83 2.80 5.44 27.45
C LYS A 83 1.69 5.22 26.44
N LYS A 84 0.63 6.03 26.45
CA LYS A 84 -0.44 5.97 25.44
C LYS A 84 0.05 6.31 24.03
N ILE A 85 0.98 7.27 23.91
CA ILE A 85 1.61 7.61 22.63
C ILE A 85 2.51 6.46 22.13
N ASP A 86 3.30 5.86 23.02
CA ASP A 86 4.13 4.70 22.69
C ASP A 86 3.25 3.49 22.28
N GLU A 87 2.15 3.23 23.00
CA GLU A 87 1.18 2.19 22.64
C GLU A 87 0.47 2.45 21.30
N LEU A 88 0.24 3.73 20.95
CA LEU A 88 -0.28 4.11 19.64
C LEU A 88 0.75 3.80 18.54
N GLY A 89 2.02 4.16 18.75
CA GLY A 89 3.12 3.81 17.85
C GLY A 89 3.22 2.29 17.63
N GLU A 90 3.19 1.51 18.71
CA GLU A 90 3.23 0.04 18.61
C GLU A 90 2.01 -0.56 17.89
N LYS A 91 0.80 -0.03 18.12
CA LYS A 91 -0.41 -0.49 17.43
C LYS A 91 -0.35 -0.16 15.94
N LEU A 92 0.18 1.00 15.58
CA LEU A 92 0.37 1.40 14.19
C LEU A 92 1.42 0.52 13.50
N ASP A 93 2.54 0.23 14.16
CA ASP A 93 3.56 -0.69 13.65
C ASP A 93 3.00 -2.11 13.41
N LYS A 94 2.09 -2.58 14.28
CA LYS A 94 1.39 -3.87 14.11
C LYS A 94 0.39 -3.90 12.96
N ILE A 95 -0.15 -2.75 12.55
CA ILE A 95 -1.07 -2.63 11.40
C ILE A 95 -0.28 -2.51 10.09
N ILE A 96 0.93 -1.95 10.14
CA ILE A 96 1.79 -1.75 8.97
C ILE A 96 2.58 -3.01 8.60
N LYS A 97 3.03 -3.78 9.60
CA LYS A 97 3.59 -5.14 9.42
C LYS A 97 2.55 -6.08 8.82
#